data_AF-A0AAP2MT23-F1
#
_entry.id   AF-A0AAP2MT23-F1
#
_cell.length_a   1.000
_cell.length_b   1.000
_cell.length_c   1.000
_cell.angle_alpha   90.00
_cell.angle_beta   90.00
_cell.angle_gamma   90.00
#
_symmetry.space_group_name_H-M   'P 1'
#
loop_
_entity.id
_entity.type
_entity.pdbx_description
1 polymer ?
#
loop_
_entity_poly.entity_id
_entity_poly.type
_entity_poly.pdbx_seq_one_letter_code
_entity_poly.pdbx_strand_id
1 'polypeptide(L)'
;MADETTKPSRNRFRKIEVRMWGDEKFRRLTPIPPCGQGLWIFLLTGPHTGPIPGLFRCGRAAMAEELDWDLEAFDEAFAEASREGIVKADWKAKVVWIPNAIKCNRPESPNVVRSWGAEWDLIPECDLKKEAYKTLQASICGLGEGFARAFFESFGKASSKPSAKTCANQEQEQEQEQEKTYPNPDGLGVASAADDPIPAAIEADLSHRRQKPSHPPCPHQQIIAAYHELLPASPRIRDWTPARADHLRCRWNEDPKRQNLDWWRRFFGYIAESAFLTGRATSGDRRPFTPGLDWICKAENFAKIREGRFHDEEAA
;
A
#
# COMPACT_ATOMS: atom_id res chain seq x y z
N MET A 1 -13.60 -41.18 -7.06
CA MET A 1 -14.35 -40.03 -6.51
C MET A 1 -13.54 -38.80 -6.87
N ALA A 2 -14.09 -37.93 -7.71
CA ALA A 2 -13.36 -36.82 -8.31
C ALA A 2 -13.15 -35.71 -7.28
N ASP A 3 -11.90 -35.25 -7.22
CA ASP A 3 -11.39 -34.13 -6.44
C ASP A 3 -12.16 -32.84 -6.79
N GLU A 4 -12.97 -32.39 -5.84
CA GLU A 4 -13.77 -31.18 -5.97
C GLU A 4 -12.85 -29.98 -5.73
N THR A 5 -12.16 -29.55 -6.80
CA THR A 5 -11.36 -28.31 -6.81
C THR A 5 -12.26 -27.13 -6.47
N THR A 6 -12.35 -26.79 -5.19
CA THR A 6 -13.15 -25.68 -4.70
C THR A 6 -12.52 -24.39 -5.21
N LYS A 7 -13.17 -23.71 -6.17
CA LYS A 7 -12.76 -22.39 -6.62
C LYS A 7 -12.64 -21.47 -5.40
N PRO A 8 -11.54 -20.72 -5.21
CA PRO A 8 -11.42 -19.80 -4.08
C PRO A 8 -12.54 -18.75 -4.17
N SER A 9 -13.34 -18.64 -3.11
CA SER A 9 -14.41 -17.64 -3.04
C SER A 9 -13.81 -16.24 -3.20
N ARG A 10 -14.25 -15.48 -4.21
CA ARG A 10 -13.88 -14.07 -4.31
C ARG A 10 -14.59 -13.33 -3.17
N ASN A 11 -13.86 -13.01 -2.12
CA ASN A 11 -14.40 -12.23 -1.02
C ASN A 11 -14.72 -10.81 -1.52
N ARG A 12 -15.97 -10.38 -1.33
CA ARG A 12 -16.42 -9.03 -1.66
C ARG A 12 -16.10 -8.14 -0.47
N PHE A 13 -15.10 -7.26 -0.62
CA PHE A 13 -14.76 -6.26 0.39
C PHE A 13 -14.97 -4.84 -0.15
N ARG A 14 -14.97 -3.89 0.79
CA ARG A 14 -14.99 -2.44 0.55
C ARG A 14 -13.87 -1.83 1.38
N LYS A 15 -13.25 -0.79 0.84
CA LYS A 15 -12.23 -0.03 1.55
C LYS A 15 -12.92 1.00 2.44
N ILE A 16 -12.52 1.09 3.69
CA ILE A 16 -12.91 2.13 4.65
C ILE A 16 -11.61 2.78 5.09
N GLU A 17 -11.51 4.09 4.94
CA GLU A 17 -10.32 4.83 5.34
C GLU A 17 -10.39 5.16 6.83
N VAL A 18 -9.30 4.95 7.56
CA VAL A 18 -9.20 5.24 8.99
C VAL A 18 -9.52 6.71 9.31
N ARG A 19 -9.20 7.64 8.39
CA ARG A 19 -9.48 9.08 8.53
C ARG A 19 -10.97 9.40 8.68
N MET A 20 -11.87 8.47 8.34
CA MET A 20 -13.31 8.61 8.57
C MET A 20 -13.62 8.96 10.02
N TRP A 21 -12.93 8.37 11.00
CA TRP A 21 -13.17 8.63 12.43
C TRP A 21 -12.84 10.07 12.84
N GLY A 22 -11.88 10.72 12.17
CA GLY A 22 -11.54 12.13 12.39
C GLY A 22 -12.34 13.11 11.52
N ASP A 23 -13.10 12.63 10.53
CA ASP A 23 -13.84 13.48 9.60
C ASP A 23 -14.94 14.26 10.32
N GLU A 24 -15.01 15.56 10.03
CA GLU A 24 -15.93 16.48 10.70
C GLU A 24 -17.41 16.16 10.42
N LYS A 25 -17.75 15.70 9.20
CA LYS A 25 -19.13 15.33 8.86
C LYS A 25 -19.50 14.01 9.52
N PHE A 26 -18.59 13.03 9.55
CA PHE A 26 -18.82 11.77 10.23
C PHE A 26 -19.04 11.96 11.73
N ARG A 27 -18.22 12.78 12.40
CA ARG A 27 -18.36 13.09 13.84
C ARG A 27 -19.64 13.87 14.21
N ARG A 28 -20.33 14.48 13.23
CA ARG A 28 -21.64 15.14 13.44
C ARG A 28 -22.83 14.16 13.40
N LEU A 29 -22.63 12.92 12.95
CA LEU A 29 -23.68 11.92 12.96
C LEU A 29 -23.97 11.46 14.38
N THR A 30 -25.17 10.89 14.60
CA THR A 30 -25.47 10.22 15.86
C THR A 30 -24.41 9.15 16.14
N PRO A 31 -23.75 9.18 17.31
CA PRO A 31 -22.73 8.19 17.66
C PRO A 31 -23.27 6.76 17.61
N ILE A 32 -22.39 5.81 17.29
CA ILE A 32 -22.73 4.39 17.35
C ILE A 32 -23.06 4.05 18.82
N PRO A 33 -24.23 3.46 19.13
CA PRO A 33 -24.56 3.11 20.50
C PRO A 33 -23.65 1.99 21.02
N PRO A 34 -23.40 1.90 22.34
CA PRO A 34 -22.63 0.82 22.94
C PRO A 34 -23.19 -0.56 22.60
N CYS A 35 -22.43 -1.34 21.83
CA CYS A 35 -22.75 -2.74 21.50
C CYS A 35 -21.52 -3.46 20.92
N GLY A 36 -21.50 -4.80 20.99
CA GLY A 36 -20.39 -5.61 20.45
C GLY A 36 -20.15 -5.41 18.96
N GLN A 37 -21.20 -5.20 18.16
CA GLN A 37 -21.07 -4.92 16.72
C GLN A 37 -20.41 -3.57 16.44
N GLY A 38 -20.82 -2.52 17.16
CA GLY A 38 -20.23 -1.19 17.06
C GLY A 38 -18.76 -1.20 17.43
N LEU A 39 -18.43 -1.86 18.55
CA LEU A 39 -17.05 -2.03 18.99
C LEU A 39 -16.22 -2.83 17.98
N TRP A 40 -16.78 -3.90 17.41
CA TRP A 40 -16.09 -4.69 16.40
C TRP A 40 -15.73 -3.87 15.15
N ILE A 41 -16.64 -3.03 14.66
CA ILE A 41 -16.37 -2.13 13.52
C ILE A 41 -15.25 -1.16 13.88
N PHE A 42 -15.29 -0.58 15.08
CA PHE A 42 -14.24 0.33 15.56
C PHE A 42 -12.88 -0.37 15.70
N LEU A 43 -12.82 -1.56 16.26
CA LEU A 43 -11.58 -2.34 16.41
C LEU A 43 -10.92 -2.69 15.06
N LEU A 44 -11.70 -2.78 13.99
CA LEU A 44 -11.21 -3.08 12.64
C LEU A 44 -10.83 -1.85 11.81
N THR A 45 -11.37 -0.66 12.15
CA THR A 45 -11.29 0.53 11.29
C THR A 45 -10.81 1.78 12.02
N GLY A 46 -10.60 1.70 13.34
CA GLY A 46 -10.26 2.82 14.19
C GLY A 46 -8.80 3.29 14.04
N PRO A 47 -8.48 4.47 14.60
CA PRO A 47 -7.16 5.09 14.48
C PRO A 47 -6.02 4.31 15.14
N HIS A 48 -6.35 3.38 16.05
CA HIS A 48 -5.39 2.51 16.72
C HIS A 48 -4.90 1.35 15.83
N THR A 49 -5.53 1.12 14.68
CA THR A 49 -5.15 0.03 13.77
C THR A 49 -3.78 0.31 13.15
N GLY A 50 -2.95 -0.74 13.05
CA GLY A 50 -1.57 -0.64 12.60
C GLY A 50 -1.23 -1.61 11.47
N PRO A 51 0.05 -1.67 11.07
CA PRO A 51 0.50 -2.54 9.98
C PRO A 51 0.38 -4.03 10.30
N ILE A 52 0.40 -4.42 11.59
CA ILE A 52 0.25 -5.80 12.03
C ILE A 52 -1.25 -6.13 12.13
N PRO A 53 -1.79 -7.04 11.30
CA PRO A 53 -3.22 -7.31 11.25
C PRO A 53 -3.77 -7.78 12.61
N GLY A 54 -4.59 -6.94 13.23
CA GLY A 54 -5.32 -7.25 14.46
C GLY A 54 -4.54 -7.15 15.76
N LEU A 55 -3.26 -6.75 15.74
CA LEU A 55 -2.46 -6.57 16.95
C LEU A 55 -2.10 -5.10 17.10
N PHE A 56 -2.46 -4.51 18.24
CA PHE A 56 -2.14 -3.11 18.52
C PHE A 56 -2.09 -2.83 20.02
N ARG A 57 -1.43 -1.73 20.36
CA ARG A 57 -1.37 -1.22 21.73
C ARG A 57 -2.46 -0.17 21.93
N CYS A 58 -3.47 -0.49 22.73
CA CYS A 58 -4.52 0.45 23.11
C CYS A 58 -5.13 0.10 24.47
N GLY A 59 -5.47 1.12 25.27
CA GLY A 59 -6.14 0.93 26.56
C GLY A 59 -7.65 1.04 26.43
N ARG A 60 -8.40 0.31 27.25
CA ARG A 60 -9.87 0.35 27.25
C ARG A 60 -10.45 1.76 27.39
N ALA A 61 -9.88 2.59 28.27
CA ALA A 61 -10.36 3.96 28.47
C ALA A 61 -10.13 4.87 27.25
N ALA A 62 -9.02 4.70 26.54
CA ALA A 62 -8.76 5.46 25.32
C ALA A 62 -9.75 5.09 24.20
N MET A 63 -10.11 3.81 24.09
CA MET A 63 -11.12 3.37 23.12
C MET A 63 -12.53 3.82 23.51
N ALA A 64 -12.86 3.78 24.80
CA ALA A 64 -14.15 4.26 25.30
C ALA A 64 -14.32 5.76 25.04
N GLU A 65 -13.28 6.56 25.31
CA GLU A 65 -13.28 8.01 25.05
C GLU A 65 -13.44 8.34 23.56
N GLU A 66 -12.73 7.62 22.68
CA GLU A 66 -12.86 7.81 21.22
C GLU A 66 -14.27 7.48 20.69
N LEU A 67 -14.97 6.55 21.34
CA LEU A 67 -16.33 6.14 20.99
C LEU A 67 -17.41 7.00 21.66
N ASP A 68 -17.04 7.92 22.55
CA ASP A 68 -17.95 8.65 23.44
C ASP A 68 -18.82 7.71 24.29
N TRP A 69 -18.23 6.62 24.78
CA TRP A 69 -18.87 5.64 25.65
C TRP A 69 -18.31 5.76 27.06
N ASP A 70 -19.15 5.53 28.06
CA ASP A 70 -18.66 5.28 29.40
C ASP A 70 -17.91 3.92 29.47
N LEU A 71 -17.11 3.76 30.51
CA LEU A 71 -16.27 2.57 30.67
C LEU A 71 -17.07 1.28 30.90
N GLU A 72 -18.24 1.38 31.54
CA GLU A 72 -19.06 0.21 31.85
C GLU A 72 -19.70 -0.34 30.56
N ALA A 73 -20.27 0.55 29.76
CA ALA A 73 -20.83 0.23 28.45
C ALA A 73 -19.76 -0.31 27.48
N PHE A 74 -18.55 0.23 27.52
CA PHE A 74 -17.41 -0.33 26.78
C PHE A 74 -17.08 -1.75 27.25
N ASP A 75 -16.99 -1.98 28.56
CA ASP A 75 -16.66 -3.29 29.13
C ASP A 75 -17.73 -4.33 28.76
N GLU A 76 -19.02 -3.96 28.75
CA GLU A 76 -20.12 -4.82 28.30
C GLU A 76 -20.01 -5.19 26.82
N ALA A 77 -19.81 -4.20 25.95
CA ALA A 77 -19.62 -4.42 24.51
C ALA A 77 -18.37 -5.27 24.22
N PHE A 78 -17.28 -5.05 24.95
CA PHE A 78 -16.07 -5.86 24.83
C PHE A 78 -16.31 -7.29 25.33
N ALA A 79 -17.05 -7.47 26.42
CA ALA A 79 -17.38 -8.79 26.95
C ALA A 79 -18.25 -9.60 25.96
N GLU A 80 -19.16 -8.95 25.23
CA GLU A 80 -19.92 -9.56 24.13
C GLU A 80 -18.97 -10.07 23.03
N ALA A 81 -18.12 -9.19 22.48
CA ALA A 81 -17.20 -9.56 21.40
C ALA A 81 -16.13 -10.58 21.85
N SER A 82 -15.67 -10.51 23.11
CA SER A 82 -14.73 -11.46 23.67
C SER A 82 -15.35 -12.85 23.87
N ARG A 83 -16.64 -12.94 24.17
CA ARG A 83 -17.36 -14.22 24.34
C ARG A 83 -17.48 -14.99 23.04
N GLU A 84 -17.63 -14.27 21.93
CA GLU A 84 -17.59 -14.83 20.58
C GLU A 84 -16.16 -15.20 20.12
N GLY A 85 -15.14 -14.88 20.92
CA GLY A 85 -13.75 -15.23 20.64
C GLY A 85 -13.12 -14.44 19.48
N ILE A 86 -13.74 -13.34 19.06
CA ILE A 86 -13.26 -12.52 17.93
C ILE A 86 -12.24 -11.46 18.35
N VAL A 87 -12.20 -11.09 19.62
CA VAL A 87 -11.20 -10.17 20.20
C VAL A 87 -10.74 -10.67 21.57
N LYS A 88 -9.50 -10.35 21.92
CA LYS A 88 -8.87 -10.57 23.23
C LYS A 88 -8.12 -9.31 23.66
N ALA A 89 -7.97 -9.11 24.96
CA ALA A 89 -7.17 -8.01 25.48
C ALA A 89 -6.45 -8.39 26.77
N ASP A 90 -5.25 -7.81 26.93
CA ASP A 90 -4.55 -7.69 28.19
C ASP A 90 -4.56 -6.21 28.57
N TRP A 91 -5.48 -5.81 29.45
CA TRP A 91 -5.64 -4.42 29.85
C TRP A 91 -4.48 -3.88 30.70
N LYS A 92 -3.73 -4.76 31.37
CA LYS A 92 -2.55 -4.36 32.13
C LYS A 92 -1.41 -3.98 31.18
N ALA A 93 -1.21 -4.78 30.14
CA ALA A 93 -0.23 -4.51 29.08
C ALA A 93 -0.74 -3.51 28.04
N LYS A 94 -2.04 -3.21 28.01
CA LYS A 94 -2.72 -2.42 26.98
C LYS A 94 -2.54 -3.02 25.59
N VAL A 95 -2.64 -4.35 25.49
CA VAL A 95 -2.51 -5.09 24.23
C VAL A 95 -3.87 -5.63 23.85
N VAL A 96 -4.29 -5.39 22.62
CA VAL A 96 -5.52 -5.92 22.04
C VAL A 96 -5.16 -6.80 20.84
N TRP A 97 -5.84 -7.93 20.72
CA TRP A 97 -5.58 -8.94 19.68
C TRP A 97 -6.87 -9.43 19.03
N ILE A 98 -6.91 -9.41 17.70
CA ILE A 98 -8.00 -9.90 16.85
C ILE A 98 -7.47 -11.12 16.07
N PRO A 99 -7.66 -12.37 16.55
CA PRO A 99 -6.99 -13.55 16.02
C PRO A 99 -7.19 -13.81 14.52
N ASN A 100 -8.36 -13.47 14.00
CA ASN A 100 -8.74 -13.74 12.61
C ASN A 100 -8.42 -12.59 11.65
N ALA A 101 -7.91 -11.45 12.12
CA ALA A 101 -7.65 -10.28 11.26
C ALA A 101 -6.66 -10.61 10.13
N ILE A 102 -5.67 -11.47 10.39
CA ILE A 102 -4.69 -11.93 9.38
C ILE A 102 -5.31 -12.70 8.22
N LYS A 103 -6.49 -13.32 8.42
CA LYS A 103 -7.20 -14.03 7.34
C LYS A 103 -7.83 -13.04 6.35
N CYS A 104 -8.26 -11.89 6.85
CA CYS A 104 -8.90 -10.83 6.07
C CYS A 104 -7.87 -9.90 5.42
N ASN A 105 -6.82 -9.55 6.15
CA ASN A 105 -5.75 -8.67 5.72
C ASN A 105 -4.42 -9.42 5.64
N ARG A 106 -4.31 -10.35 4.67
CA ARG A 106 -3.06 -11.08 4.42
C ARG A 106 -2.02 -10.13 3.80
N PRO A 107 -0.74 -10.23 4.17
CA PRO A 107 0.28 -9.40 3.55
C PRO A 107 0.40 -9.73 2.06
N GLU A 108 0.43 -8.68 1.24
CA GLU A 108 0.52 -8.81 -0.22
C GLU A 108 1.92 -9.23 -0.70
N SER A 109 2.95 -9.00 0.14
CA SER A 109 4.33 -9.39 -0.17
C SER A 109 5.16 -9.62 1.11
N PRO A 110 6.31 -10.31 1.00
CA PRO A 110 7.23 -10.46 2.13
C PRO A 110 7.74 -9.12 2.71
N ASN A 111 7.78 -8.04 1.91
CA ASN A 111 8.18 -6.72 2.40
C ASN A 111 7.18 -6.13 3.39
N VAL A 112 5.89 -6.44 3.25
CA VAL A 112 4.87 -6.03 4.24
C VAL A 112 5.15 -6.71 5.57
N VAL A 113 5.54 -7.99 5.57
CA VAL A 113 5.93 -8.69 6.81
C VAL A 113 7.16 -8.04 7.44
N ARG A 114 8.15 -7.63 6.63
CA ARG A 114 9.35 -6.93 7.13
C ARG A 114 9.04 -5.61 7.82
N SER A 115 8.04 -4.87 7.37
CA SER A 115 7.67 -3.60 8.00
C SER A 115 7.03 -3.78 9.38
N TRP A 116 6.54 -4.99 9.72
CA TRP A 116 5.93 -5.28 11.01
C TRP A 116 6.91 -5.23 12.18
N GLY A 117 8.21 -5.43 11.95
CA GLY A 117 9.21 -5.50 13.02
C GLY A 117 9.24 -4.25 13.90
N ALA A 118 9.19 -3.06 13.30
CA ALA A 118 9.20 -1.80 14.05
C ALA A 118 7.97 -1.64 14.94
N GLU A 119 6.78 -2.00 14.45
CA GLU A 119 5.54 -1.96 15.23
C GLU A 119 5.54 -3.02 16.32
N TRP A 120 6.06 -4.22 16.04
CA TRP A 120 6.14 -5.31 17.00
C TRP A 120 6.95 -4.94 18.25
N ASP A 121 8.03 -4.19 18.07
CA ASP A 121 8.87 -3.70 19.17
C ASP A 121 8.14 -2.70 20.07
N LEU A 122 7.10 -2.03 19.57
CA LEU A 122 6.27 -1.09 20.34
C LEU A 122 5.15 -1.79 21.14
N ILE A 123 4.80 -3.03 20.79
CA ILE A 123 3.80 -3.82 21.51
C ILE A 123 4.40 -4.34 22.84
N PRO A 124 3.81 -4.04 24.01
CA PRO A 124 4.33 -4.51 25.28
C PRO A 124 4.40 -6.04 25.40
N GLU A 125 5.44 -6.53 26.08
CA GLU A 125 5.62 -7.96 26.33
C GLU A 125 4.54 -8.49 27.28
N CYS A 126 3.72 -9.41 26.79
CA CYS A 126 2.71 -10.11 27.56
C CYS A 126 2.38 -11.48 26.93
N ASP A 127 1.62 -12.31 27.64
CA ASP A 127 1.25 -13.63 27.11
C ASP A 127 0.34 -13.53 25.88
N LEU A 128 -0.46 -12.46 25.78
CA LEU A 128 -1.28 -12.22 24.59
C LEU A 128 -0.43 -11.88 23.35
N LYS A 129 0.68 -11.15 23.50
CA LYS A 129 1.66 -10.92 22.43
C LYS A 129 2.27 -12.24 21.97
N LYS A 130 2.63 -13.14 22.89
CA LYS A 130 3.16 -14.47 22.56
C LYS A 130 2.12 -15.34 21.83
N GLU A 131 0.85 -15.22 22.20
CA GLU A 131 -0.25 -15.89 21.49
C GLU A 131 -0.37 -15.37 20.06
N ALA A 132 -0.42 -14.04 19.89
CA ALA A 132 -0.48 -13.39 18.58
C ALA A 132 0.71 -13.79 17.69
N TYR A 133 1.93 -13.87 18.26
CA TYR A 133 3.13 -14.35 17.56
C TYR A 133 2.90 -15.72 16.94
N LYS A 134 2.40 -16.70 17.70
CA LYS A 134 2.20 -18.07 17.22
C LYS A 134 1.17 -18.11 16.09
N THR A 135 0.07 -17.37 16.21
CA THR A 135 -0.96 -17.29 15.18
C THR A 135 -0.44 -16.64 13.90
N LEU A 136 0.27 -15.52 14.02
CA LEU A 136 0.88 -14.84 12.88
C LEU A 136 1.94 -15.73 12.22
N GLN A 137 2.82 -16.36 13.01
CA GLN A 137 3.85 -17.28 12.50
C GLN A 137 3.25 -18.40 11.67
N ALA A 138 2.25 -19.11 12.22
CA ALA A 138 1.58 -20.20 11.52
C ALA A 138 0.94 -19.72 10.20
N SER A 139 0.26 -18.56 10.23
CA SER A 139 -0.38 -18.01 9.03
C SER A 139 0.63 -17.59 7.96
N ILE A 140 1.75 -16.96 8.35
CA ILE A 140 2.72 -16.37 7.43
C ILE A 140 3.65 -17.44 6.84
N CYS A 141 4.11 -18.39 7.66
CA CYS A 141 4.89 -19.52 7.16
C CYS A 141 4.09 -20.36 6.14
N GLY A 142 2.76 -20.44 6.31
CA GLY A 142 1.87 -21.09 5.34
C GLY A 142 1.76 -20.40 3.98
N LEU A 143 2.27 -19.17 3.81
CA LEU A 143 2.26 -18.45 2.52
C LEU A 143 3.49 -18.74 1.66
N GLY A 144 4.47 -19.49 2.18
CA GLY A 144 5.67 -19.92 1.44
C GLY A 144 6.99 -19.39 2.02
N GLU A 145 8.10 -19.92 1.52
CA GLU A 145 9.46 -19.69 2.07
C GLU A 145 9.87 -18.23 2.11
N GLY A 146 9.47 -17.43 1.11
CA GLY A 146 9.77 -15.99 1.07
C GLY A 146 9.12 -15.23 2.22
N PHE A 147 7.87 -15.56 2.55
CA PHE A 147 7.13 -14.99 3.67
C PHE A 147 7.67 -15.50 5.02
N ALA A 148 7.95 -16.80 5.12
CA ALA A 148 8.54 -17.40 6.32
C ALA A 148 9.88 -16.73 6.70
N ARG A 149 10.77 -16.55 5.72
CA ARG A 149 12.06 -15.87 5.93
C ARG A 149 11.85 -14.42 6.39
N ALA A 150 10.98 -13.67 5.73
CA ALA A 150 10.65 -12.31 6.13
C ALA A 150 10.11 -12.24 7.56
N PHE A 151 9.25 -13.20 7.96
CA PHE A 151 8.73 -13.28 9.33
C PHE A 151 9.88 -13.42 10.35
N PHE A 152 10.74 -14.41 10.21
CA PHE A 152 11.85 -14.61 11.15
C PHE A 152 12.88 -13.47 11.13
N GLU A 153 13.11 -12.82 10.00
CA GLU A 153 13.93 -11.59 9.92
C GLU A 153 13.32 -10.44 10.74
N SER A 154 11.99 -10.33 10.76
CA SER A 154 11.24 -9.22 11.39
C SER A 154 11.12 -9.38 12.90
N PHE A 155 10.90 -10.61 13.37
CA PHE A 155 10.66 -10.89 14.79
C PHE A 155 11.88 -11.49 15.50
N GLY A 156 12.94 -11.85 14.77
CA GLY A 156 14.09 -12.61 15.29
C GLY A 156 15.28 -11.77 15.78
N LYS A 157 15.25 -10.44 15.69
CA LYS A 157 16.33 -9.61 16.24
C LYS A 157 15.98 -9.13 17.64
N ALA A 158 16.58 -9.77 18.64
CA ALA A 158 16.73 -9.16 19.95
C ALA A 158 17.51 -7.84 19.79
N SER A 159 16.89 -6.74 20.23
CA SER A 159 17.44 -5.40 20.37
C SER A 159 18.93 -5.41 20.73
N SER A 160 19.80 -4.98 19.80
CA SER A 160 21.21 -4.64 20.08
C SER A 160 21.84 -3.86 18.94
N LYS A 161 21.43 -2.60 18.76
CA LYS A 161 22.31 -1.42 18.52
C LYS A 161 21.47 -0.18 18.17
N PRO A 162 21.77 0.99 18.77
CA PRO A 162 21.12 2.24 18.42
C PRO A 162 21.64 2.68 17.04
N SER A 163 20.77 2.68 16.02
CA SER A 163 21.10 3.31 14.75
C SER A 163 20.97 4.82 14.92
N ALA A 164 22.10 5.47 15.18
CA ALA A 164 22.24 6.90 15.04
C ALA A 164 22.12 7.27 13.55
N LYS A 165 20.89 7.56 13.12
CA LYS A 165 20.61 8.40 11.96
C LYS A 165 19.27 9.10 12.20
N THR A 166 19.43 10.28 12.80
CA THR A 166 18.67 11.51 12.64
C THR A 166 17.37 11.43 11.82
N CYS A 167 16.32 11.95 12.45
CA CYS A 167 15.03 12.32 11.88
C CYS A 167 15.14 12.93 10.47
N ALA A 168 14.43 12.33 9.52
CA ALA A 168 13.83 13.03 8.41
C ALA A 168 12.36 12.59 8.38
N ASN A 169 11.46 13.55 8.53
CA ASN A 169 10.03 13.39 8.26
C ASN A 169 9.85 12.63 6.95
N GLN A 170 9.28 11.43 7.01
CA GLN A 170 8.63 10.81 5.86
C GLN A 170 7.15 10.75 6.18
N GLU A 171 6.44 11.80 5.77
CA GLU A 171 5.03 11.70 5.43
C GLU A 171 4.91 10.57 4.40
N GLN A 172 4.36 9.43 4.83
CA GLN A 172 3.96 8.37 3.92
C GLN A 172 2.65 8.81 3.24
N GLU A 173 2.77 9.50 2.11
CA GLU A 173 1.70 9.58 1.13
C GLU A 173 1.42 8.16 0.60
N GLN A 174 0.36 7.53 1.10
CA GLN A 174 -0.26 6.38 0.45
C GLN A 174 -1.05 6.89 -0.77
N GLU A 175 -0.42 6.99 -1.94
CA GLU A 175 -1.17 7.00 -3.21
C GLU A 175 -1.55 5.55 -3.58
N GLN A 176 -2.69 5.07 -3.06
CA GLN A 176 -3.45 4.00 -3.71
C GLN A 176 -4.51 4.63 -4.63
N GLU A 177 -4.14 5.01 -5.85
CA GLU A 177 -5.14 5.24 -6.90
C GLU A 177 -5.64 3.88 -7.42
N GLN A 178 -6.77 3.42 -6.86
CA GLN A 178 -7.70 2.53 -7.56
C GLN A 178 -8.93 3.35 -7.93
N GLU A 179 -8.89 4.07 -9.04
CA GLU A 179 -10.09 4.63 -9.64
C GLU A 179 -10.72 3.56 -10.54
N LYS A 180 -11.69 2.82 -9.99
CA LYS A 180 -12.69 2.10 -10.79
C LYS A 180 -13.90 3.01 -10.94
N THR A 181 -13.98 3.70 -12.07
CA THR A 181 -15.22 4.38 -12.48
C THR A 181 -16.30 3.33 -12.74
N TYR A 182 -17.35 3.34 -11.91
CA TYR A 182 -18.63 2.75 -12.27
C TYR A 182 -19.50 3.90 -12.81
N PRO A 183 -20.15 3.77 -13.97
CA PRO A 183 -21.16 4.74 -14.37
C PRO A 183 -22.39 4.48 -13.51
N ASN A 184 -22.83 5.47 -12.74
CA ASN A 184 -24.18 5.50 -12.19
C ASN A 184 -24.97 6.56 -12.98
N PRO A 185 -26.08 6.19 -13.63
CA PRO A 185 -26.89 7.13 -14.38
C PRO A 185 -27.74 7.98 -13.41
N ASP A 186 -27.91 9.24 -13.80
CA ASP A 186 -28.95 10.20 -13.44
C ASP A 186 -29.46 10.30 -11.99
N GLY A 187 -29.30 11.53 -11.48
CA GLY A 187 -30.39 12.22 -10.79
C GLY A 187 -30.30 12.21 -9.27
N LEU A 188 -29.84 13.34 -8.71
CA LEU A 188 -30.57 14.11 -7.70
C LEU A 188 -29.80 15.40 -7.41
N GLY A 189 -30.28 16.48 -8.01
CA GLY A 189 -29.88 17.82 -7.64
C GLY A 189 -30.47 18.19 -6.28
N VAL A 190 -29.64 18.74 -5.41
CA VAL A 190 -30.12 19.50 -4.25
C VAL A 190 -29.25 20.75 -4.17
N ALA A 191 -29.85 21.89 -4.53
CA ALA A 191 -29.31 23.19 -4.25
C ALA A 191 -29.41 23.43 -2.74
N SER A 192 -28.31 23.83 -2.10
CA SER A 192 -28.36 24.43 -0.78
C SER A 192 -27.58 25.74 -0.84
N ALA A 193 -28.33 26.82 -0.72
CA ALA A 193 -27.85 28.17 -0.57
C ALA A 193 -27.61 28.44 0.93
N ALA A 194 -26.36 28.71 1.29
CA ALA A 194 -25.98 29.41 2.50
C ALA A 194 -24.57 29.96 2.28
N ASP A 195 -24.50 31.17 1.74
CA ASP A 195 -23.29 31.98 1.62
C ASP A 195 -22.99 32.64 2.96
N ASP A 196 -22.00 32.13 3.69
CA ASP A 196 -21.23 32.94 4.64
C ASP A 196 -19.84 33.17 4.04
N PRO A 197 -19.42 34.43 3.81
CA PRO A 197 -18.15 34.71 3.14
C PRO A 197 -16.96 34.34 4.03
N ILE A 198 -16.16 33.39 3.55
CA ILE A 198 -14.86 33.04 4.11
C ILE A 198 -13.93 34.26 4.00
N PRO A 199 -13.19 34.64 5.07
CA PRO A 199 -12.22 35.73 5.00
C PRO A 199 -11.17 35.49 3.89
N ALA A 200 -10.97 36.47 3.02
CA ALA A 200 -10.06 36.40 1.84
C ALA A 200 -8.61 35.97 2.17
N ALA A 201 -8.17 36.15 3.42
CA ALA A 201 -6.87 35.69 3.90
C ALA A 201 -6.74 34.16 4.00
N ILE A 202 -7.85 33.45 4.23
CA ILE A 202 -7.90 31.98 4.30
C ILE A 202 -7.97 31.39 2.88
N GLU A 203 -8.67 32.06 1.95
CA GLU A 203 -8.69 31.70 0.53
C GLU A 203 -7.29 31.79 -0.12
N ALA A 204 -6.50 32.80 0.26
CA ALA A 204 -5.15 32.97 -0.23
C ALA A 204 -4.18 31.90 0.31
N ASP A 205 -4.29 31.47 1.58
CA ASP A 205 -3.43 30.42 2.17
C ASP A 205 -3.80 29.01 1.66
N LEU A 206 -5.09 28.72 1.47
CA LEU A 206 -5.57 27.43 0.95
C LEU A 206 -5.26 27.25 -0.55
N SER A 207 -5.23 28.34 -1.34
CA SER A 207 -4.86 28.29 -2.76
C SER A 207 -3.36 28.11 -3.00
N HIS A 208 -2.51 28.58 -2.07
CA HIS A 208 -1.05 28.38 -2.14
C HIS A 208 -0.64 26.94 -1.76
N ARG A 209 -1.37 26.27 -0.86
CA ARG A 209 -1.04 24.89 -0.43
C ARG A 209 -1.50 23.79 -1.38
N ARG A 210 -2.24 24.11 -2.46
CA ARG A 210 -2.89 23.13 -3.35
C ARG A 210 -2.40 23.13 -4.80
N GLN A 211 -1.22 23.69 -5.08
CA GLN A 211 -0.63 23.54 -6.41
C GLN A 211 0.20 22.25 -6.46
N LYS A 212 -0.45 21.13 -6.82
CA LYS A 212 0.26 19.96 -7.37
C LYS A 212 1.09 20.47 -8.57
N PRO A 213 2.37 20.09 -8.73
CA PRO A 213 3.13 20.46 -9.91
C PRO A 213 2.37 20.01 -11.17
N SER A 214 1.98 20.98 -11.99
CA SER A 214 1.33 20.74 -13.28
C SER A 214 2.39 20.17 -14.22
N HIS A 215 2.45 18.84 -14.33
CA HIS A 215 3.31 18.18 -15.31
C HIS A 215 2.69 18.29 -16.72
N PRO A 216 3.49 18.54 -17.77
CA PRO A 216 3.00 18.50 -19.15
C PRO A 216 2.48 17.09 -19.47
N PRO A 217 1.44 16.98 -20.32
CA PRO A 217 0.84 15.70 -20.65
C PRO A 217 1.87 14.75 -21.27
N CYS A 218 1.94 13.51 -20.77
CA CYS A 218 2.86 12.49 -21.27
C CYS A 218 2.46 12.05 -22.69
N PRO A 219 3.32 12.21 -23.71
CA PRO A 219 3.00 11.87 -25.09
C PRO A 219 3.18 10.36 -25.34
N HIS A 220 2.27 9.54 -24.79
CA HIS A 220 2.37 8.07 -24.81
C HIS A 220 2.63 7.49 -26.21
N GLN A 221 1.85 7.91 -27.22
CA GLN A 221 1.95 7.36 -28.58
C GLN A 221 3.30 7.66 -29.24
N GLN A 222 3.87 8.84 -29.00
CA GLN A 222 5.15 9.24 -29.58
C GLN A 222 6.32 8.46 -28.94
N ILE A 223 6.25 8.24 -27.62
CA ILE A 223 7.25 7.43 -26.91
C ILE A 223 7.15 5.96 -27.33
N ILE A 224 5.93 5.42 -27.51
CA ILE A 224 5.72 4.06 -28.01
C ILE A 224 6.28 3.90 -29.43
N ALA A 225 6.05 4.88 -30.30
CA ALA A 225 6.59 4.88 -31.66
C ALA A 225 8.13 4.86 -31.64
N ALA A 226 8.75 5.72 -30.81
CA ALA A 226 10.20 5.72 -30.64
C ALA A 226 10.75 4.40 -30.08
N TYR A 227 10.02 3.75 -29.16
CA TYR A 227 10.36 2.42 -28.65
C TYR A 227 10.33 1.35 -29.77
N HIS A 228 9.30 1.32 -30.62
CA HIS A 228 9.22 0.36 -31.73
C HIS A 228 10.26 0.63 -32.83
N GLU A 229 10.60 1.89 -33.06
CA GLU A 229 11.62 2.33 -34.02
C GLU A 229 13.02 1.91 -33.56
N LEU A 230 13.38 2.19 -32.31
CA LEU A 230 14.75 2.02 -31.80
C LEU A 230 15.01 0.62 -31.24
N LEU A 231 13.98 -0.12 -30.82
CA LEU A 231 14.10 -1.47 -30.29
C LEU A 231 13.24 -2.48 -31.09
N PRO A 232 13.53 -2.71 -32.37
CA PRO A 232 12.70 -3.53 -33.26
C PRO A 232 12.65 -5.01 -32.87
N ALA A 233 13.68 -5.51 -32.16
CA ALA A 233 13.72 -6.87 -31.64
C ALA A 233 12.82 -7.08 -30.41
N SER A 234 12.41 -5.99 -29.75
CA SER A 234 11.59 -6.07 -28.53
C SER A 234 10.11 -6.32 -28.85
N PRO A 235 9.33 -6.92 -27.93
CA PRO A 235 7.93 -7.21 -28.18
C PRO A 235 7.14 -5.94 -28.53
N ARG A 236 6.41 -5.99 -29.65
CA ARG A 236 5.48 -4.93 -30.04
C ARG A 236 4.30 -4.86 -29.09
N ILE A 237 3.89 -3.64 -28.78
CA ILE A 237 2.73 -3.37 -27.95
C ILE A 237 1.49 -3.57 -28.81
N ARG A 238 0.64 -4.53 -28.44
CA ARG A 238 -0.68 -4.76 -29.06
C ARG A 238 -1.78 -4.08 -28.28
N ASP A 239 -1.76 -4.25 -26.96
CA ASP A 239 -2.71 -3.63 -26.04
C ASP A 239 -2.01 -2.57 -25.18
N TRP A 240 -2.50 -1.34 -25.23
CA TRP A 240 -2.04 -0.25 -24.36
C TRP A 240 -3.03 -0.04 -23.22
N THR A 241 -2.80 -0.77 -22.11
CA THR A 241 -3.68 -0.75 -20.95
C THR A 241 -3.44 0.46 -20.05
N PRO A 242 -4.40 0.87 -19.20
CA PRO A 242 -4.23 1.97 -18.27
C PRO A 242 -2.99 1.83 -17.38
N ALA A 243 -2.76 0.64 -16.80
CA ALA A 243 -1.58 0.39 -15.97
C ALA A 243 -0.24 0.60 -16.70
N ARG A 244 -0.16 0.29 -18.01
CA ARG A 244 1.04 0.56 -18.83
C ARG A 244 1.22 2.06 -19.08
N ALA A 245 0.11 2.76 -19.32
CA ALA A 245 0.12 4.21 -19.44
C ALA A 245 0.60 4.85 -18.12
N ASP A 246 0.12 4.40 -16.97
CA ASP A 246 0.50 4.95 -15.68
C ASP A 246 1.98 4.75 -15.39
N HIS A 247 2.55 3.56 -15.64
CA HIS A 247 4.00 3.34 -15.50
C HIS A 247 4.82 4.34 -16.34
N LEU A 248 4.43 4.55 -17.61
CA LEU A 248 5.11 5.50 -18.48
C LEU A 248 4.96 6.94 -17.98
N ARG A 249 3.75 7.33 -17.54
CA ARG A 249 3.46 8.66 -17.00
C ARG A 249 4.25 8.94 -15.73
N CYS A 250 4.36 7.96 -14.81
CA CYS A 250 5.18 8.09 -13.62
C CYS A 250 6.66 8.35 -14.00
N ARG A 251 7.23 7.56 -14.92
CA ARG A 251 8.63 7.78 -15.36
C ARG A 251 8.81 9.16 -16.01
N TRP A 252 7.82 9.66 -16.75
CA TRP A 252 7.80 10.99 -17.36
C TRP A 252 7.77 12.12 -16.31
N ASN A 253 6.95 11.98 -15.28
CA ASN A 253 6.76 13.00 -14.24
C ASN A 253 7.91 13.08 -13.23
N GLU A 254 8.67 12.00 -13.05
CA GLU A 254 9.76 11.92 -12.05
C GLU A 254 10.93 12.88 -12.25
N ASP A 255 11.17 13.36 -13.47
CA ASP A 255 12.29 14.26 -13.75
C ASP A 255 11.89 15.19 -14.92
N PRO A 256 11.91 16.52 -14.74
CA PRO A 256 11.60 17.47 -15.81
C PRO A 256 12.43 17.24 -17.09
N LYS A 257 13.65 16.70 -16.99
CA LYS A 257 14.49 16.39 -18.16
C LYS A 257 13.91 15.28 -19.04
N ARG A 258 13.07 14.41 -18.48
CA ARG A 258 12.40 13.31 -19.20
C ARG A 258 11.13 13.77 -19.89
N GLN A 259 10.65 14.99 -19.62
CA GLN A 259 9.49 15.57 -20.28
C GLN A 259 9.85 16.10 -21.68
N ASN A 260 10.65 15.32 -22.40
CA ASN A 260 11.27 15.65 -23.66
C ASN A 260 11.42 14.36 -24.48
N LEU A 261 10.87 14.35 -25.70
CA LEU A 261 10.88 13.15 -26.54
C LEU A 261 12.30 12.72 -26.96
N ASP A 262 13.22 13.65 -27.16
CA ASP A 262 14.63 13.35 -27.49
C ASP A 262 15.36 12.70 -26.32
N TRP A 263 14.93 12.95 -25.09
CA TRP A 263 15.43 12.22 -23.93
C TRP A 263 15.07 10.74 -24.03
N TRP A 264 13.81 10.42 -24.35
CA TRP A 264 13.34 9.04 -24.51
C TRP A 264 14.00 8.33 -25.68
N ARG A 265 14.20 9.03 -26.81
CA ARG A 265 14.94 8.50 -27.95
C ARG A 265 16.38 8.14 -27.58
N ARG A 266 17.09 9.01 -26.87
CA ARG A 266 18.45 8.71 -26.37
C ARG A 266 18.45 7.55 -25.38
N PHE A 267 17.44 7.48 -24.51
CA PHE A 267 17.31 6.39 -23.55
C PHE A 267 17.08 5.03 -24.23
N PHE A 268 16.20 4.96 -25.24
CA PHE A 268 16.02 3.73 -26.03
C PHE A 268 17.25 3.41 -26.89
N GLY A 269 17.95 4.43 -27.41
CA GLY A 269 19.23 4.26 -28.10
C GLY A 269 20.28 3.62 -27.18
N TYR A 270 20.40 4.11 -25.95
CA TYR A 270 21.27 3.52 -24.94
C TYR A 270 20.88 2.07 -24.63
N ILE A 271 19.58 1.75 -24.50
CA ILE A 271 19.13 0.34 -24.36
C ILE A 271 19.53 -0.49 -25.57
N ALA A 272 19.47 0.07 -26.78
CA ALA A 272 19.78 -0.62 -28.02
C ALA A 272 21.27 -1.03 -28.12
N GLU A 273 22.15 -0.39 -27.36
CA GLU A 273 23.58 -0.74 -27.27
C GLU A 273 23.82 -2.03 -26.46
N SER A 274 22.98 -2.31 -25.45
CA SER A 274 23.12 -3.51 -24.62
C SER A 274 22.88 -4.78 -25.43
N ALA A 275 23.88 -5.67 -25.47
CA ALA A 275 23.74 -6.99 -26.10
C ALA A 275 22.68 -7.84 -25.39
N PHE A 276 22.59 -7.74 -24.05
CA PHE A 276 21.61 -8.48 -23.25
C PHE A 276 20.17 -8.01 -23.50
N LEU A 277 19.91 -6.71 -23.44
CA LEU A 277 18.54 -6.17 -23.59
C LEU A 277 18.02 -6.23 -25.03
N THR A 278 18.88 -6.52 -26.00
CA THR A 278 18.50 -6.63 -27.41
C THR A 278 18.52 -8.07 -27.93
N GLY A 279 18.70 -9.06 -27.05
CA GLY A 279 18.73 -10.47 -27.41
C GLY A 279 19.94 -10.86 -28.27
N ARG A 280 20.99 -10.05 -28.30
CA ARG A 280 22.25 -10.35 -28.99
C ARG A 280 23.23 -11.14 -28.11
N ALA A 281 23.10 -11.05 -26.79
CA ALA A 281 23.88 -11.86 -25.87
C ALA A 281 23.44 -13.33 -25.92
N THR A 282 24.39 -14.23 -26.08
CA THR A 282 24.16 -15.67 -26.06
C THR A 282 24.16 -16.16 -24.61
N SER A 283 23.14 -16.91 -24.21
CA SER A 283 23.03 -17.48 -22.86
C SER A 283 22.63 -18.94 -22.94
N GLY A 284 23.58 -19.77 -23.40
CA GLY A 284 23.41 -21.22 -23.54
C GLY A 284 22.12 -21.59 -24.30
N ASP A 285 21.36 -22.54 -23.75
CA ASP A 285 20.14 -23.10 -24.35
C ASP A 285 18.87 -22.27 -24.08
N ARG A 286 19.00 -21.06 -23.54
CA ARG A 286 17.85 -20.19 -23.22
C ARG A 286 17.55 -19.25 -24.38
N ARG A 287 16.25 -18.97 -24.57
CA ARG A 287 15.80 -17.99 -25.57
C ARG A 287 16.40 -16.61 -25.26
N PRO A 288 16.84 -15.85 -26.29
CA PRO A 288 17.33 -14.49 -26.11
C PRO A 288 16.30 -13.59 -25.43
N PHE A 289 16.76 -12.77 -24.50
CA PHE A 289 15.89 -11.85 -23.75
C PHE A 289 15.72 -10.53 -24.50
N THR A 290 14.48 -10.07 -24.60
CA THR A 290 14.12 -8.76 -25.16
C THR A 290 13.00 -8.15 -24.32
N PRO A 291 13.21 -7.00 -23.63
CA PRO A 291 12.25 -6.45 -22.69
C PRO A 291 11.11 -5.72 -23.41
N GLY A 292 9.88 -5.88 -22.91
CA GLY A 292 8.76 -5.01 -23.30
C GLY A 292 8.87 -3.61 -22.68
N LEU A 293 8.22 -2.61 -23.28
CA LEU A 293 8.18 -1.25 -22.73
C LEU A 293 7.64 -1.21 -21.29
N ASP A 294 6.68 -2.06 -20.95
CA ASP A 294 6.13 -2.16 -19.60
C ASP A 294 7.16 -2.68 -18.59
N TRP A 295 8.07 -3.55 -19.01
CA TRP A 295 9.18 -4.00 -18.20
C TRP A 295 10.23 -2.89 -18.03
N ILE A 296 10.55 -2.16 -19.10
CA ILE A 296 11.49 -1.03 -19.08
C ILE A 296 10.99 0.09 -18.15
N CYS A 297 9.70 0.42 -18.19
CA CYS A 297 9.11 1.50 -17.39
C CYS A 297 8.85 1.15 -15.92
N LYS A 298 9.05 -0.10 -15.48
CA LYS A 298 9.00 -0.44 -14.05
C LYS A 298 10.14 0.26 -13.33
N ALA A 299 9.83 0.91 -12.20
CA ALA A 299 10.78 1.74 -11.45
C ALA A 299 12.13 1.05 -11.19
N GLU A 300 12.08 -0.18 -10.71
CA GLU A 300 13.27 -1.00 -10.42
C GLU A 300 14.13 -1.25 -11.67
N ASN A 301 13.50 -1.67 -12.78
CA ASN A 301 14.23 -1.97 -14.02
C ASN A 301 14.76 -0.70 -14.68
N PHE A 302 13.97 0.37 -14.66
CA PHE A 302 14.38 1.68 -15.16
C PHE A 302 15.64 2.18 -14.45
N ALA A 303 15.70 2.04 -13.12
CA ALA A 303 16.88 2.35 -12.32
C ALA A 303 18.07 1.46 -12.71
N LYS A 304 17.88 0.13 -12.77
CA LYS A 304 18.94 -0.81 -13.17
C LYS A 304 19.52 -0.54 -14.56
N ILE A 305 18.68 -0.17 -15.53
CA ILE A 305 19.12 0.24 -16.87
C ILE A 305 19.98 1.50 -16.77
N ARG A 306 19.50 2.53 -16.06
CA ARG A 306 20.24 3.80 -15.91
C ARG A 306 21.55 3.65 -15.13
N GLU A 307 21.64 2.64 -14.26
CA GLU A 307 22.85 2.25 -13.54
C GLU A 307 23.82 1.42 -14.39
N GLY A 308 23.49 1.12 -15.66
CA GLY A 308 24.36 0.37 -16.56
C GLY A 308 24.45 -1.12 -16.28
N ARG A 309 23.59 -1.69 -15.41
CA ARG A 309 23.69 -3.11 -14.98
C ARG A 309 23.52 -4.15 -16.09
N PHE A 310 23.09 -3.73 -17.28
CA PHE A 310 22.84 -4.60 -18.42
C PHE A 310 23.74 -4.28 -19.61
N HIS A 311 24.69 -3.36 -19.43
CA HIS A 311 25.71 -3.05 -20.40
C HIS A 311 26.97 -3.73 -19.89
N ASP A 312 27.58 -4.55 -20.74
CA ASP A 312 28.85 -5.18 -20.38
C ASP A 312 29.85 -4.06 -20.09
N GLU A 313 30.54 -4.14 -18.94
CA GLU A 313 31.71 -3.31 -18.70
C GLU A 313 32.68 -3.60 -19.85
N GLU A 314 33.00 -2.59 -20.67
CA GLU A 314 34.18 -2.68 -21.52
C GLU A 314 35.32 -3.14 -20.63
N ALA A 315 35.93 -4.25 -21.01
CA ALA A 315 37.20 -4.70 -20.48
C ALA A 315 38.14 -3.48 -20.41
N ALA A 316 38.57 -3.15 -19.19
CA ALA A 316 39.75 -2.33 -18.97
C ALA A 316 40.98 -2.94 -19.66
#